data_AF-A0A3B8PYF4-F1
#
_entry.id   AF-A0A3B8PYF4-F1
#
_cell.length_a   1.000
_cell.length_b   1.000
_cell.length_c   1.000
_cell.angle_alpha   90.00
_cell.angle_beta   90.00
_cell.angle_gamma   90.00
#
_symmetry.space_group_name_H-M   'P 1'
#
loop_
_entity.id
_entity.type
_entity.pdbx_description
1 polymer ?
#
loop_
_entity_poly.entity_id
_entity_poly.type
_entity_poly.pdbx_seq_one_letter_code
_entity_poly.pdbx_strand_id
1 'polypeptide(L)'
;PKVKADGGRDHWPKLSTLAFSGGGLPMGQVIGRSSRDAGEPASRPVTPENLFATILATMFDIGVLRVLPEVPRDVARLIERAHPIPELVG
;
A
#
# COMPACT_ATOMS: atom_id res chain seq x y z
N PRO A 1 13.71 11.50 8.80
CA PRO A 1 13.25 12.59 9.71
C PRO A 1 14.34 13.05 10.70
N LYS A 2 14.62 14.35 10.75
CA LYS A 2 15.57 14.92 11.74
C LYS A 2 14.93 14.93 13.13
N VAL A 3 15.72 14.63 14.16
CA VAL A 3 15.31 14.73 15.56
C VAL A 3 15.46 16.19 15.99
N LYS A 4 14.42 16.75 16.57
CA LYS A 4 14.39 18.12 17.12
C LYS A 4 14.99 18.15 18.53
N ALA A 5 15.29 19.35 19.02
CA ALA A 5 15.84 19.56 20.36
C ALA A 5 14.92 19.07 21.50
N ASP A 6 13.60 19.01 21.24
CA ASP A 6 12.57 18.50 22.16
C ASP A 6 12.38 16.98 22.08
N GLY A 7 13.20 16.26 21.29
CA GLY A 7 13.08 14.82 21.07
C GLY A 7 12.00 14.43 20.05
N GLY A 8 11.23 15.40 19.54
CA GLY A 8 10.25 15.18 18.48
C GLY A 8 10.90 14.93 17.11
N ARG A 9 10.07 14.50 16.15
CA ARG A 9 10.45 14.37 14.74
C ARG A 9 9.40 15.07 13.88
N ASP A 10 9.84 15.75 12.82
CA ASP A 10 8.92 16.29 11.83
C ASP A 10 8.18 15.18 11.07
N HIS A 11 6.99 15.52 10.58
CA HIS A 11 6.28 14.69 9.61
C HIS A 11 7.20 14.39 8.42
N TRP A 12 7.22 13.12 8.01
CA TRP A 12 8.14 12.63 6.99
C TRP A 12 7.40 11.73 6.01
N PRO A 13 6.95 12.29 4.86
CA PRO A 13 6.04 11.57 3.96
C PRO A 13 6.75 10.55 3.05
N LYS A 14 8.08 10.52 3.05
CA LYS A 14 8.84 9.70 2.09
C LYS A 14 8.79 8.20 2.38
N LEU A 15 8.50 7.79 3.60
CA LEU A 15 8.45 6.37 3.98
C LEU A 15 7.45 6.15 5.10
N SER A 16 6.57 5.17 4.91
CA SER A 16 5.66 4.66 5.93
C SER A 16 5.76 3.14 5.98
N THR A 17 5.57 2.56 7.17
CA THR A 17 5.47 1.11 7.32
C THR A 17 4.02 0.68 7.08
N LEU A 18 3.82 -0.31 6.23
CA LEU A 18 2.52 -0.92 5.97
C LEU A 18 2.53 -2.36 6.49
N ALA A 19 1.42 -2.83 7.04
CA ALA A 19 1.28 -4.19 7.54
C ALA A 19 -0.10 -4.76 7.17
N PHE A 20 -0.12 -6.04 6.80
CA PHE A 20 -1.34 -6.82 6.57
C PHE A 20 -1.43 -7.96 7.59
N SER A 21 -2.67 -8.35 7.91
CA SER A 21 -2.99 -9.55 8.68
C SER A 21 -4.37 -10.07 8.27
N GLY A 22 -4.52 -11.39 8.12
CA GLY A 22 -5.75 -12.01 7.63
C GLY A 22 -5.97 -11.91 6.11
N GLY A 23 -7.24 -12.01 5.68
CA GLY A 23 -7.61 -11.91 4.27
C GLY A 23 -7.15 -13.07 3.37
N GLY A 24 -6.58 -14.13 3.94
CA GLY A 24 -6.06 -15.26 3.15
C GLY A 24 -4.77 -14.97 2.39
N LEU A 25 -4.15 -13.80 2.62
CA LEU A 25 -2.90 -13.41 1.96
C LEU A 25 -1.71 -14.26 2.47
N PRO A 26 -0.64 -14.41 1.69
CA PRO A 26 0.59 -15.07 2.10
C PRO A 26 1.31 -14.26 3.20
N MET A 27 1.08 -14.63 4.46
CA MET A 27 1.61 -13.94 5.64
C MET A 27 3.05 -14.32 5.99
N GLY A 28 3.68 -13.52 6.85
CA GLY A 28 5.03 -13.79 7.39
C GLY A 28 6.19 -13.31 6.51
N GLN A 29 5.90 -12.50 5.50
CA GLN A 29 6.89 -11.97 4.57
C GLN A 29 7.28 -10.51 4.86
N VAL A 30 8.48 -10.14 4.43
CA VAL A 30 8.95 -8.75 4.39
C VAL A 30 9.07 -8.34 2.92
N ILE A 31 8.30 -7.33 2.52
CA ILE A 31 8.28 -6.83 1.14
C ILE A 31 8.99 -5.48 1.09
N GLY A 32 10.05 -5.42 0.29
CA GLY A 32 10.84 -4.21 0.08
C GLY A 32 11.86 -3.92 1.19
N ARG A 33 12.53 -2.77 1.06
CA ARG A 33 13.61 -2.33 1.95
C ARG A 33 13.68 -0.81 2.00
N SER A 34 13.99 -0.25 3.17
CA SER A 34 14.31 1.17 3.32
C SER A 34 15.79 1.46 3.04
N SER A 35 16.12 2.73 2.84
CA SER A 35 17.49 3.23 2.93
C SER A 35 18.10 2.92 4.29
N ARG A 36 19.44 2.98 4.40
CA ARG A 36 20.18 2.65 5.63
C ARG A 36 19.72 3.46 6.85
N ASP A 37 19.25 4.68 6.62
CA ASP A 37 18.74 5.61 7.62
C ASP A 37 17.20 5.57 7.78
N ALA A 38 16.52 4.63 7.11
CA ALA A 38 15.07 4.52 7.05
C ALA A 38 14.36 5.82 6.60
N GLY A 39 15.01 6.58 5.72
CA GLY A 39 14.50 7.84 5.19
C GLY A 39 13.61 7.68 3.95
N GLU A 40 13.89 6.71 3.09
CA GLU A 40 13.14 6.52 1.83
C GLU A 40 13.20 5.05 1.38
N PRO A 41 12.35 4.61 0.43
CA PRO A 41 12.43 3.28 -0.14
C PRO A 41 13.76 3.08 -0.88
N ALA A 42 14.48 2.01 -0.56
CA ALA A 42 15.69 1.58 -1.29
C ALA A 42 15.39 0.51 -2.36
N SER A 43 14.19 -0.09 -2.32
CA SER A 43 13.67 -1.02 -3.32
C SER A 43 12.52 -0.37 -4.10
N ARG A 44 11.85 -1.17 -4.96
CA ARG A 44 10.58 -0.78 -5.60
C ARG A 44 9.64 -0.16 -4.55
N PRO A 45 9.18 1.09 -4.75
CA PRO A 45 8.22 1.72 -3.85
C PRO A 45 6.89 0.96 -3.87
N VAL A 46 6.30 0.82 -2.69
CA VAL A 46 4.90 0.41 -2.49
C VAL A 46 4.15 1.66 -2.06
N THR A 47 3.14 2.05 -2.84
CA THR A 47 2.38 3.27 -2.60
C THR A 47 1.07 2.97 -1.87
N PRO A 48 0.40 3.99 -1.29
CA PRO A 48 -0.94 3.83 -0.74
C PRO A 48 -1.96 3.25 -1.75
N GLU A 49 -1.81 3.58 -3.04
CA GLU A 49 -2.65 3.00 -4.09
C GLU A 49 -2.44 1.49 -4.23
N ASN A 50 -1.20 1.00 -4.08
CA ASN A 50 -0.95 -0.45 -4.08
C ASN A 50 -1.61 -1.14 -2.87
N LEU A 51 -1.56 -0.51 -1.69
CA LEU A 51 -2.24 -0.99 -0.49
C LEU A 51 -3.76 -1.12 -0.72
N PHE A 52 -4.40 -0.06 -1.21
CA PHE A 52 -5.84 -0.09 -1.46
C PHE A 52 -6.21 -1.08 -2.57
N ALA A 53 -5.42 -1.16 -3.65
CA ALA A 53 -5.63 -2.14 -4.70
C ALA A 53 -5.54 -3.58 -4.16
N THR A 54 -4.57 -3.88 -3.29
CA THR A 54 -4.51 -5.19 -2.61
C THR A 54 -5.75 -5.45 -1.77
N ILE A 55 -6.20 -4.49 -0.97
CA ILE A 55 -7.41 -4.67 -0.13
C ILE A 55 -8.62 -4.99 -1.01
N LEU A 56 -8.85 -4.21 -2.07
CA LEU A 56 -9.98 -4.41 -2.97
C LEU A 56 -9.91 -5.76 -3.68
N ALA A 57 -8.75 -6.14 -4.21
CA ALA A 57 -8.56 -7.41 -4.91
C ALA A 57 -8.70 -8.63 -3.98
N THR A 58 -8.46 -8.45 -2.68
CA THR A 58 -8.61 -9.53 -1.69
C THR A 58 -10.06 -9.71 -1.26
N MET A 59 -10.82 -8.62 -1.16
CA MET A 59 -12.16 -8.61 -0.57
C MET A 59 -13.29 -8.72 -1.60
N PHE A 60 -13.04 -8.38 -2.86
CA PHE A 60 -14.07 -8.27 -3.88
C PHE A 60 -13.64 -8.89 -5.22
N ASP A 61 -14.63 -9.31 -6.00
CA ASP A 61 -14.44 -9.57 -7.43
C ASP A 61 -14.25 -8.23 -8.16
N ILE A 62 -13.02 -7.98 -8.60
CA ILE A 62 -12.65 -6.75 -9.31
C ILE A 62 -13.35 -6.63 -10.67
N GLY A 63 -13.64 -7.75 -11.34
CA GLY A 63 -14.39 -7.76 -12.59
C GLY A 63 -15.81 -7.23 -12.40
N VAL A 64 -16.46 -7.64 -11.31
CA VAL A 64 -17.78 -7.15 -10.92
C VAL A 64 -17.71 -5.67 -10.51
N LEU A 65 -16.78 -5.29 -9.63
CA LEU A 65 -16.67 -3.89 -9.18
C LEU A 65 -16.46 -2.91 -10.33
N ARG A 66 -15.78 -3.31 -11.41
CA ARG A 66 -15.51 -2.44 -12.55
C ARG A 66 -16.77 -2.05 -13.34
N VAL A 67 -17.81 -2.88 -13.30
CA VAL A 67 -19.05 -2.66 -14.08
C VAL A 67 -20.21 -2.11 -13.26
N LEU A 68 -20.07 -2.05 -11.93
CA LEU A 68 -21.12 -1.55 -11.05
C LEU A 68 -21.19 -0.01 -11.08
N PRO A 69 -22.31 0.59 -11.53
CA PRO A 69 -22.45 2.04 -11.65
C PRO A 69 -22.48 2.77 -10.29
N GLU A 70 -22.75 2.06 -9.20
CA GLU A 70 -22.80 2.60 -7.83
C GLU A 70 -21.42 2.79 -7.22
N VAL A 71 -20.35 2.27 -7.83
CA VAL A 71 -19.00 2.39 -7.31
C VAL A 71 -18.54 3.85 -7.37
N PRO A 72 -18.09 4.44 -6.24
CA PRO A 72 -17.59 5.80 -6.23
C PRO A 72 -16.45 5.99 -7.24
N ARG A 73 -16.44 7.13 -7.95
CA ARG A 73 -15.49 7.40 -9.04
C ARG A 73 -14.03 7.24 -8.62
N ASP A 74 -13.68 7.60 -7.40
CA ASP A 74 -12.30 7.50 -6.93
C ASP A 74 -11.88 6.03 -6.70
N VAL A 75 -12.81 5.18 -6.28
CA VAL A 75 -12.59 3.74 -6.18
C VAL A 75 -12.48 3.12 -7.57
N ALA A 76 -13.34 3.52 -8.52
CA ALA A 76 -13.25 3.08 -9.90
C ALA A 76 -11.88 3.44 -10.53
N ARG A 77 -11.43 4.69 -10.36
CA ARG A 77 -10.10 5.14 -10.82
C ARG A 77 -8.95 4.37 -10.19
N LEU A 78 -9.07 4.04 -8.90
CA LEU A 78 -8.08 3.24 -8.21
C LEU A 78 -8.01 1.83 -8.82
N ILE A 79 -9.16 1.17 -9.02
CA ILE A 79 -9.26 -0.16 -9.64
C ILE A 79 -8.68 -0.19 -11.06
N GLU A 80 -8.79 0.92 -11.81
CA GLU A 80 -8.26 1.02 -13.17
C GLU A 80 -6.74 1.23 -13.23
N ARG A 81 -6.18 2.00 -12.29
CA ARG A 81 -4.81 2.51 -12.39
C ARG A 81 -3.82 1.82 -11.46
N ALA A 82 -4.29 1.40 -10.30
CA ALA A 82 -3.45 0.83 -9.27
C ALA A 82 -3.39 -0.68 -9.41
N HIS A 83 -2.22 -1.21 -9.07
CA HIS A 83 -1.96 -2.64 -9.11
C HIS A 83 -1.77 -3.12 -7.67
N PRO A 84 -2.37 -4.26 -7.27
CA PRO A 84 -2.07 -4.87 -5.98
C PRO A 84 -0.57 -5.14 -5.82
N ILE A 85 -0.13 -5.23 -4.58
CA ILE A 85 1.22 -5.69 -4.23
C ILE A 85 1.39 -7.13 -4.74
N PRO A 86 2.24 -7.39 -5.74
CA PRO A 86 2.30 -8.68 -6.43
C PRO A 86 2.64 -9.85 -5.50
N GLU A 87 3.49 -9.62 -4.51
CA GLU A 87 3.91 -10.62 -3.53
C GLU A 87 2.79 -11.08 -2.59
N LEU A 88 1.65 -10.37 -2.58
CA LEU A 88 0.49 -10.68 -1.75
C LEU A 88 -0.69 -11.29 -2.51
N VAL A 89 -0.76 -11.15 -3.84
CA VAL A 89 -1.94 -11.57 -4.63
C VAL A 89 -1.63 -12.65 -5.68
N GLY A 90 -0.55 -13.41 -5.47
CA GLY A 90 -0.12 -14.52 -6.33
C GLY A 90 -0.87 -15.82 -6.09
#